data_AF-A0A6N3EJP9-F1
#
_entry.id   AF-A0A6N3EJP9-F1
#
_cell.length_a   1.000
_cell.length_b   1.000
_cell.length_c   1.000
_cell.angle_alpha   90.00
_cell.angle_beta   90.00
_cell.angle_gamma   90.00
#
_symmetry.space_group_name_H-M   'P 1'
#
loop_
_entity.id
_entity.type
_entity.pdbx_description
1 polymer ?
#
loop_
_entity_poly.entity_id
_entity_poly.type
_entity_poly.pdbx_seq_one_letter_code
_entity_poly.pdbx_strand_id
1 'polypeptide(L)'
;MLAGTNIASVEPGTDADGKKQYTVNAKGASVSVDDNFVLTPTEDATTNVTDYNIKLNDVVTIGAGNPIKIDGTKGYITGLTNKTLEVEDFAKVGRAATEEQLSAAMSDIDQKSYKGWTVSANGADGVAVASKGKVDFSGVKDTTGHQNIVVAQKDTNLTFDLNTSINVGTGDNKVTIDGDNASVQVGTGDNKVAIDGTSAIVNVGKNVSIDGQAGKADIGRVNVDGSTGEVKGLTNVKLDGKDFATVGRAATEEQLNAAITDIKNSAYTGWNITANEENKTTVGKDTTIDFGGYINAEGNQNVFVRKDNAKLKFGLNNKITIGEGNTKAVINGEAGTFNLGTEEGKAVSLNGTTGMGEVGVIALNGADGEVTGLTNTTLTAEDFATVGRAATEEQLQGVNEQVINNSNAIVNLGGKVNELDNRIDKVGAGAAALAALHPLDFDPDDKWDVTAGYGHYRGENSVALGAFYRPNEDTMFSVGGTIGNGNSMVNAGISLKVGQGNNVSTSKVAMAKEIKDLRRELEALKSAMLDSNAGRKIDTSKLQLFPDVPQNHWAYEYVAVLAGNGMIKGNADGNFAGDRPLTRYEFAQMLYDAMLNGATLSIRFLPNLPLNWNASQ
;
A
#
# COMPACT_ATOMS: atom_id res chain seq x y z
N MET A 1 34.42 -215.78 36.49
CA MET A 1 33.71 -215.91 35.19
C MET A 1 33.42 -214.51 34.69
N LEU A 2 33.54 -214.28 33.38
CA LEU A 2 33.38 -212.99 32.67
C LEU A 2 34.10 -211.79 33.32
N ALA A 3 35.36 -211.58 32.92
CA ALA A 3 36.07 -210.33 33.20
C ALA A 3 35.50 -209.19 32.36
N GLY A 4 35.22 -208.04 32.98
CA GLY A 4 34.80 -206.84 32.26
C GLY A 4 35.96 -206.24 31.46
N THR A 5 35.72 -205.94 30.18
CA THR A 5 36.74 -205.59 29.17
C THR A 5 37.51 -204.28 29.40
N ASN A 6 37.14 -203.49 30.40
CA ASN A 6 37.62 -202.11 30.56
C ASN A 6 38.56 -201.94 31.77
N ILE A 7 38.87 -203.04 32.47
CA ILE A 7 39.79 -203.09 33.61
C ILE A 7 41.11 -203.72 33.14
N ALA A 8 42.18 -202.94 33.13
CA ALA A 8 43.51 -203.34 32.66
C ALA A 8 44.25 -204.23 33.67
N SER A 9 44.11 -203.94 34.97
CA SER A 9 44.53 -204.85 36.04
C SER A 9 43.66 -204.66 37.28
N VAL A 10 43.54 -205.74 38.06
CA VAL A 10 43.07 -205.67 39.45
C VAL A 10 44.18 -206.24 40.32
N GLU A 11 44.92 -205.40 41.02
CA GLU A 11 46.02 -205.86 41.87
C GLU A 11 45.52 -206.14 43.29
N PRO A 12 45.69 -207.38 43.81
CA PRO A 12 45.31 -207.74 45.16
C PRO A 12 46.36 -207.24 46.17
N GLY A 13 45.97 -206.28 47.00
CA GLY A 13 46.73 -205.85 48.17
C GLY A 13 46.14 -206.42 49.46
N THR A 14 46.91 -206.34 50.55
CA THR A 14 46.37 -206.50 51.91
C THR A 14 46.55 -205.17 52.61
N ASP A 15 45.47 -204.63 53.18
CA ASP A 15 45.55 -203.41 53.97
C ASP A 15 46.22 -203.66 55.34
N ALA A 16 46.52 -202.59 56.07
CA ALA A 16 47.24 -202.65 57.34
C ALA A 16 46.53 -203.46 58.45
N ASP A 17 45.23 -203.73 58.29
CA ASP A 17 44.39 -204.50 59.22
C ASP A 17 44.13 -205.94 58.75
N GLY A 18 44.79 -206.39 57.68
CA GLY A 18 44.76 -207.79 57.23
C GLY A 18 43.56 -208.17 56.35
N LYS A 19 42.82 -207.22 55.80
CA LYS A 19 41.76 -207.48 54.80
C LYS A 19 42.28 -207.37 53.37
N LYS A 20 41.64 -208.10 52.47
CA LYS A 20 41.95 -208.08 51.03
C LYS A 20 41.38 -206.82 50.38
N GLN A 21 42.27 -206.04 49.77
CA GLN A 21 41.94 -204.87 48.96
C GLN A 21 42.25 -205.18 47.48
N TYR A 22 41.56 -204.53 46.55
CA TYR A 22 41.69 -204.76 45.12
C TYR A 22 41.74 -203.42 44.39
N THR A 23 42.91 -203.03 43.87
CA THR A 23 43.07 -201.78 43.11
C THR A 23 42.71 -202.01 41.65
N VAL A 24 41.67 -201.34 41.17
CA VAL A 24 41.08 -201.54 39.83
C VAL A 24 41.56 -200.44 38.88
N ASN A 25 42.50 -200.75 37.99
CA ASN A 25 42.97 -199.82 36.97
C ASN A 25 42.10 -199.91 35.71
N ALA A 26 41.34 -198.87 35.38
CA ALA A 26 40.52 -198.81 34.17
C ALA A 26 41.26 -198.13 33.01
N LYS A 27 41.07 -198.59 31.76
CA LYS A 27 41.76 -198.06 30.59
C LYS A 27 40.78 -197.54 29.53
N GLY A 28 40.81 -196.22 29.29
CA GLY A 28 40.11 -195.58 28.15
C GLY A 28 38.78 -194.87 28.46
N ALA A 29 38.63 -194.22 29.61
CA ALA A 29 37.51 -193.29 29.83
C ALA A 29 37.71 -191.99 29.05
N SER A 30 36.63 -191.37 28.57
CA SER A 30 36.66 -190.08 27.86
C SER A 30 35.52 -189.16 28.30
N VAL A 31 35.77 -187.85 28.22
CA VAL A 31 34.83 -186.76 28.51
C VAL A 31 34.88 -185.77 27.33
N SER A 32 33.76 -185.15 26.98
CA SER A 32 33.66 -184.13 25.93
C SER A 32 32.86 -182.91 26.41
N VAL A 33 33.12 -181.76 25.79
CA VAL A 33 32.46 -180.48 26.08
C VAL A 33 32.03 -179.77 24.78
N ASP A 34 31.15 -178.78 24.89
CA ASP A 34 30.71 -177.89 23.80
C ASP A 34 31.86 -176.97 23.33
N ASP A 35 31.80 -176.47 22.09
CA ASP A 35 32.81 -175.58 21.47
C ASP A 35 33.15 -174.31 22.31
N ASN A 36 32.21 -173.88 23.16
CA ASN A 36 32.40 -172.80 24.13
C ASN A 36 33.35 -173.13 25.29
N PHE A 37 33.78 -174.39 25.43
CA PHE A 37 34.63 -174.86 26.51
C PHE A 37 35.88 -175.56 25.96
N VAL A 38 37.00 -175.39 26.68
CA VAL A 38 38.22 -176.14 26.44
C VAL A 38 38.41 -177.11 27.59
N LEU A 39 38.45 -178.39 27.27
CA LEU A 39 38.72 -179.48 28.19
C LEU A 39 40.19 -179.88 28.09
N THR A 40 40.92 -179.85 29.21
CA THR A 40 42.31 -180.32 29.28
C THR A 40 42.43 -181.39 30.38
N PRO A 41 42.55 -182.68 30.01
CA PRO A 41 42.82 -183.74 30.98
C PRO A 41 44.25 -183.62 31.53
N THR A 42 44.44 -183.86 32.82
CA THR A 42 45.75 -183.99 33.47
C THR A 42 45.77 -185.29 34.28
N GLU A 43 46.77 -186.15 34.08
CA GLU A 43 46.84 -187.47 34.70
C GLU A 43 47.91 -187.49 35.80
N ASP A 44 47.52 -187.81 37.03
CA ASP A 44 48.45 -188.01 38.14
C ASP A 44 48.92 -189.47 38.17
N ALA A 45 50.14 -189.70 37.69
CA ALA A 45 50.77 -191.01 37.62
C ALA A 45 51.05 -191.66 39.00
N THR A 46 50.90 -190.94 40.12
CA THR A 46 51.08 -191.52 41.47
C THR A 46 49.77 -192.01 42.10
N THR A 47 48.63 -191.43 41.75
CA THR A 47 47.30 -191.85 42.22
C THR A 47 46.46 -192.55 41.15
N ASN A 48 46.90 -192.51 39.89
CA ASN A 48 46.21 -193.01 38.70
C ASN A 48 44.83 -192.36 38.47
N VAL A 49 44.70 -191.08 38.83
CA VAL A 49 43.51 -190.25 38.63
C VAL A 49 43.73 -189.29 37.46
N THR A 50 42.71 -189.12 36.61
CA THR A 50 42.70 -188.09 35.56
C THR A 50 41.74 -186.96 35.94
N ASP A 51 42.28 -185.76 36.19
CA ASP A 51 41.50 -184.55 36.43
C ASP A 51 41.16 -183.85 35.11
N TYR A 52 39.87 -183.57 34.94
CA TYR A 52 39.32 -182.96 33.74
C TYR A 52 39.09 -181.46 33.94
N ASN A 53 40.12 -180.66 33.68
CA ASN A 53 40.03 -179.21 33.82
C ASN A 53 39.23 -178.61 32.65
N ILE A 54 38.06 -178.06 32.95
CA ILE A 54 37.18 -177.37 31.99
C ILE A 54 37.31 -175.86 32.21
N LYS A 55 37.68 -175.13 31.16
CA LYS A 55 37.62 -173.66 31.12
C LYS A 55 36.71 -173.21 29.98
N LEU A 56 36.23 -171.97 30.03
CA LEU A 56 35.63 -171.35 28.84
C LEU A 56 36.70 -171.13 27.78
N ASN A 57 36.27 -171.17 26.52
CA ASN A 57 37.06 -170.75 25.36
C ASN A 57 37.18 -169.22 25.36
N ASP A 58 38.25 -168.67 24.79
CA ASP A 58 38.48 -167.21 24.81
C ASP A 58 37.39 -166.45 24.02
N VAL A 59 36.71 -167.14 23.09
CA VAL A 59 35.50 -166.64 22.42
C VAL A 59 34.32 -167.52 22.81
N VAL A 60 33.38 -166.95 23.57
CA VAL A 60 32.12 -167.62 23.95
C VAL A 60 30.98 -167.09 23.08
N THR A 61 30.28 -167.98 22.39
CA THR A 61 29.10 -167.68 21.57
C THR A 61 27.83 -168.09 22.31
N ILE A 62 26.95 -167.13 22.57
CA ILE A 62 25.71 -167.30 23.35
C ILE A 62 24.49 -167.06 22.46
N GLY A 63 23.59 -168.05 22.41
CA GLY A 63 22.33 -168.00 21.66
C GLY A 63 22.46 -168.44 20.19
N ALA A 64 21.48 -169.22 19.70
CA ALA A 64 21.51 -169.78 18.35
C ALA A 64 20.89 -168.87 17.27
N GLY A 65 19.85 -168.09 17.62
CA GLY A 65 19.12 -167.24 16.65
C GLY A 65 19.81 -165.90 16.37
N ASN A 66 20.22 -165.19 17.43
CA ASN A 66 21.02 -163.97 17.36
C ASN A 66 22.30 -164.22 18.18
N PRO A 67 23.35 -164.82 17.60
CA PRO A 67 24.53 -165.23 18.34
C PRO A 67 25.33 -164.03 18.83
N ILE A 68 25.40 -163.84 20.14
CA ILE A 68 26.26 -162.85 20.79
C ILE A 68 27.61 -163.51 21.05
N LYS A 69 28.69 -162.92 20.53
CA LYS A 69 30.06 -163.38 20.78
C LYS A 69 30.75 -162.48 21.77
N ILE A 70 31.16 -163.05 22.90
CA ILE A 70 32.04 -162.45 23.89
C ILE A 70 33.46 -162.93 23.54
N ASP A 71 34.25 -162.05 22.91
CA ASP A 71 35.64 -162.29 22.51
C ASP A 71 36.56 -161.69 23.58
N GLY A 72 36.99 -162.53 24.53
CA GLY A 72 37.89 -162.18 25.62
C GLY A 72 39.32 -161.91 25.16
N THR A 73 39.74 -162.41 23.98
CA THR A 73 41.05 -162.08 23.39
C THR A 73 41.12 -160.63 22.94
N LYS A 74 40.00 -160.07 22.43
CA LYS A 74 39.91 -158.66 21.99
C LYS A 74 39.22 -157.73 22.99
N GLY A 75 38.52 -158.28 23.98
CA GLY A 75 37.66 -157.51 24.89
C GLY A 75 36.36 -157.03 24.24
N TYR A 76 35.90 -157.68 23.18
CA TYR A 76 34.74 -157.24 22.39
C TYR A 76 33.49 -158.06 22.66
N ILE A 77 32.32 -157.41 22.66
CA ILE A 77 31.02 -158.09 22.58
C ILE A 77 30.40 -157.73 21.23
N THR A 78 30.18 -158.74 20.38
CA THR A 78 29.66 -158.58 19.02
C THR A 78 28.39 -159.42 18.80
N GLY A 79 27.62 -159.13 17.76
CA GLY A 79 26.32 -159.78 17.51
C GLY A 79 25.12 -159.10 18.16
N LEU A 80 25.33 -158.00 18.88
CA LEU A 80 24.25 -157.12 19.36
C LEU A 80 23.50 -156.48 18.18
N THR A 81 22.17 -156.50 18.23
CA THR A 81 21.28 -156.09 17.12
C THR A 81 20.77 -154.64 17.23
N ASN A 82 20.91 -154.02 18.40
CA ASN A 82 20.51 -152.64 18.65
C ASN A 82 21.50 -151.66 18.01
N LYS A 83 21.29 -151.30 16.74
CA LYS A 83 22.20 -150.43 15.96
C LYS A 83 21.68 -149.01 15.67
N THR A 84 20.44 -148.70 16.02
CA THR A 84 19.79 -147.40 15.76
C THR A 84 19.20 -146.78 17.02
N LEU A 85 18.94 -145.47 17.00
CA LEU A 85 18.22 -144.77 18.08
C LEU A 85 16.70 -144.96 17.98
N GLU A 86 16.20 -145.33 16.80
CA GLU A 86 14.77 -145.46 16.47
C GLU A 86 14.17 -146.78 16.96
N VAL A 87 14.16 -146.97 18.29
CA VAL A 87 13.43 -148.04 18.95
C VAL A 87 12.62 -147.47 20.11
N GLU A 88 11.39 -147.96 20.28
CA GLU A 88 10.37 -147.40 21.20
C GLU A 88 10.86 -147.24 22.66
N ASP A 89 11.74 -148.16 23.08
CA ASP A 89 12.36 -148.21 24.42
C ASP A 89 13.81 -147.69 24.48
N PHE A 90 14.29 -146.94 23.48
CA PHE A 90 15.66 -146.44 23.49
C PHE A 90 15.96 -145.66 24.78
N ALA A 91 17.10 -145.97 25.41
CA ALA A 91 17.54 -145.45 26.71
C ALA A 91 16.59 -145.67 27.92
N LYS A 92 15.49 -146.43 27.80
CA LYS A 92 14.54 -146.68 28.91
C LYS A 92 14.75 -148.00 29.66
N VAL A 93 15.38 -148.99 29.03
CA VAL A 93 15.37 -150.41 29.45
C VAL A 93 16.76 -151.03 29.67
N GLY A 94 17.80 -150.20 29.89
CA GLY A 94 19.09 -150.67 30.42
C GLY A 94 19.90 -151.64 29.54
N ARG A 95 19.76 -151.57 28.21
CA ARG A 95 20.53 -152.41 27.26
C ARG A 95 21.93 -151.84 27.00
N ALA A 96 22.93 -152.70 26.82
CA ALA A 96 24.26 -152.28 26.37
C ALA A 96 24.21 -151.71 24.95
N ALA A 97 24.78 -150.53 24.72
CA ALA A 97 24.78 -149.87 23.41
C ALA A 97 25.85 -150.48 22.47
N THR A 98 25.60 -150.45 21.16
CA THR A 98 26.64 -150.71 20.16
C THR A 98 27.39 -149.43 19.80
N GLU A 99 28.58 -149.57 19.19
CA GLU A 99 29.34 -148.44 18.66
C GLU A 99 28.55 -147.70 17.57
N GLU A 100 27.75 -148.40 16.75
CA GLU A 100 26.88 -147.75 15.76
C GLU A 100 25.78 -146.91 16.42
N GLN A 101 25.17 -147.38 17.52
CA GLN A 101 24.22 -146.58 18.30
C GLN A 101 24.87 -145.35 18.92
N LEU A 102 26.07 -145.50 19.49
CA LEU A 102 26.78 -144.38 20.12
C LEU A 102 27.20 -143.33 19.09
N SER A 103 27.65 -143.77 17.91
CA SER A 103 27.96 -142.91 16.76
C SER A 103 26.71 -142.17 16.27
N ALA A 104 25.57 -142.86 16.14
CA ALA A 104 24.29 -142.24 15.79
C ALA A 104 23.85 -141.19 16.84
N ALA A 105 23.99 -141.49 18.13
CA ALA A 105 23.68 -140.54 19.21
C ALA A 105 24.55 -139.28 19.15
N MET A 106 25.86 -139.44 18.92
CA MET A 106 26.78 -138.32 18.78
C MET A 106 26.44 -137.46 17.56
N SER A 107 26.12 -138.08 16.41
CA SER A 107 25.75 -137.37 15.19
C SER A 107 24.42 -136.62 15.32
N ASP A 108 23.44 -137.17 16.03
CA ASP A 108 22.15 -136.50 16.28
C ASP A 108 22.30 -135.29 17.22
N ILE A 109 23.18 -135.39 18.22
CA ILE A 109 23.57 -134.27 19.10
C ILE A 109 24.27 -133.17 18.30
N ASP A 110 25.28 -133.51 17.49
CA ASP A 110 25.98 -132.54 16.63
C ASP A 110 25.03 -131.86 15.63
N GLN A 111 24.02 -132.55 15.11
CA GLN A 111 23.05 -131.95 14.19
C GLN A 111 22.00 -131.07 14.90
N LYS A 112 21.57 -131.40 16.12
CA LYS A 112 20.48 -130.70 16.82
C LYS A 112 20.95 -129.57 17.74
N SER A 113 22.16 -129.66 18.30
CA SER A 113 22.68 -128.67 19.26
C SER A 113 23.13 -127.35 18.62
N TYR A 114 23.37 -127.30 17.29
CA TYR A 114 23.83 -126.10 16.58
C TYR A 114 22.74 -125.39 15.76
N LYS A 115 21.54 -125.21 16.33
CA LYS A 115 20.58 -124.23 15.78
C LYS A 115 21.04 -122.80 16.11
N GLY A 116 22.00 -122.32 15.32
CA GLY A 116 22.43 -120.92 15.32
C GLY A 116 21.32 -119.96 14.91
N TRP A 117 21.58 -118.66 15.03
CA TRP A 117 20.60 -117.62 14.71
C TRP A 117 20.14 -117.72 13.25
N THR A 118 18.86 -117.44 12.99
CA THR A 118 18.35 -117.21 11.64
C THR A 118 18.47 -115.73 11.30
N VAL A 119 19.16 -115.40 10.22
CA VAL A 119 19.34 -114.01 9.77
C VAL A 119 18.47 -113.75 8.54
N SER A 120 17.62 -112.73 8.60
CA SER A 120 16.89 -112.17 7.46
C SER A 120 17.38 -110.76 7.15
N ALA A 121 17.32 -110.37 5.88
CA ALA A 121 17.62 -109.03 5.42
C ALA A 121 16.51 -108.56 4.47
N ASN A 122 16.18 -107.27 4.51
CA ASN A 122 15.20 -106.62 3.61
C ASN A 122 13.83 -107.33 3.52
N GLY A 123 13.38 -107.99 4.59
CA GLY A 123 12.09 -108.68 4.65
C GLY A 123 12.02 -110.04 3.95
N ALA A 124 13.16 -110.61 3.54
CA ALA A 124 13.23 -111.98 3.01
C ALA A 124 13.16 -113.04 4.13
N ASP A 125 12.83 -114.28 3.78
CA ASP A 125 12.84 -115.42 4.70
C ASP A 125 14.24 -115.64 5.31
N GLY A 126 14.28 -115.96 6.62
CA GLY A 126 15.52 -116.06 7.37
C GLY A 126 16.34 -117.31 7.04
N VAL A 127 17.63 -117.14 6.78
CA VAL A 127 18.56 -118.25 6.53
C VAL A 127 19.23 -118.68 7.84
N ALA A 128 19.25 -119.98 8.11
CA ALA A 128 19.91 -120.54 9.28
C ALA A 128 21.43 -120.55 9.11
N VAL A 129 22.17 -120.04 10.11
CA VAL A 129 23.63 -120.03 10.10
C VAL A 129 24.16 -121.41 10.54
N ALA A 130 24.87 -122.10 9.64
CA ALA A 130 25.46 -123.41 9.91
C ALA A 130 26.57 -123.36 10.99
N SER A 131 26.86 -124.50 11.62
CA SER A 131 27.97 -124.62 12.58
C SER A 131 29.30 -124.18 11.96
N LYS A 132 30.05 -123.33 12.66
CA LYS A 132 31.27 -122.62 12.19
C LYS A 132 31.07 -121.68 10.99
N GLY A 133 29.83 -121.40 10.58
CA GLY A 133 29.52 -120.37 9.59
C GLY A 133 29.79 -118.96 10.14
N LYS A 134 30.33 -118.07 9.30
CA LYS A 134 30.51 -116.65 9.62
C LYS A 134 29.32 -115.84 9.11
N VAL A 135 28.69 -115.05 9.98
CA VAL A 135 27.87 -113.91 9.56
C VAL A 135 28.77 -112.69 9.46
N ASP A 136 28.73 -111.98 8.33
CA ASP A 136 29.56 -110.81 8.11
C ASP A 136 28.71 -109.53 8.15
N PHE A 137 28.86 -108.76 9.22
CA PHE A 137 28.19 -107.47 9.40
C PHE A 137 29.06 -106.27 8.98
N SER A 138 30.22 -106.48 8.35
CA SER A 138 31.13 -105.39 7.94
C SER A 138 30.59 -104.50 6.80
N GLY A 139 29.41 -104.81 6.28
CA GLY A 139 28.60 -103.96 5.40
C GLY A 139 29.24 -103.60 4.06
N VAL A 140 28.54 -102.81 3.26
CA VAL A 140 29.11 -102.18 2.07
C VAL A 140 29.75 -100.87 2.49
N LYS A 141 30.97 -100.60 2.01
CA LYS A 141 31.62 -99.29 2.09
C LYS A 141 31.35 -98.51 0.81
N ASP A 142 31.22 -97.19 0.90
CA ASP A 142 31.15 -96.34 -0.28
C ASP A 142 32.51 -96.28 -1.02
N THR A 143 32.55 -95.58 -2.16
CA THR A 143 33.76 -95.45 -2.99
C THR A 143 34.92 -94.73 -2.29
N THR A 144 34.68 -94.07 -1.16
CA THR A 144 35.69 -93.44 -0.31
C THR A 144 36.11 -94.30 0.88
N GLY A 145 35.55 -95.52 0.99
CA GLY A 145 35.80 -96.44 2.09
C GLY A 145 34.95 -96.18 3.34
N HIS A 146 34.00 -95.24 3.26
CA HIS A 146 33.16 -94.81 4.38
C HIS A 146 31.93 -95.71 4.56
N GLN A 147 31.39 -95.73 5.78
CA GLN A 147 30.21 -96.53 6.15
C GLN A 147 29.45 -95.85 7.29
N ASN A 148 28.12 -95.74 7.17
CA ASN A 148 27.28 -94.98 8.12
C ASN A 148 27.03 -95.69 9.46
N ILE A 149 26.98 -97.03 9.45
CA ILE A 149 26.73 -97.84 10.64
C ILE A 149 27.99 -98.64 10.92
N VAL A 150 28.61 -98.43 12.08
CA VAL A 150 29.76 -99.20 12.54
C VAL A 150 29.25 -100.32 13.42
N VAL A 151 29.67 -101.55 13.10
CA VAL A 151 29.38 -102.74 13.92
C VAL A 151 30.67 -103.16 14.61
N ALA A 152 30.69 -103.10 15.94
CA ALA A 152 31.83 -103.53 16.75
C ALA A 152 31.50 -104.79 17.54
N GLN A 153 32.45 -105.72 17.62
CA GLN A 153 32.35 -106.91 18.47
C GLN A 153 33.29 -106.78 19.66
N LYS A 154 32.76 -107.02 20.86
CA LYS A 154 33.56 -107.26 22.06
C LYS A 154 33.05 -108.54 22.73
N ASP A 155 33.92 -109.54 22.79
CA ASP A 155 33.59 -110.88 23.26
C ASP A 155 32.39 -111.46 22.49
N THR A 156 31.25 -111.70 23.15
CA THR A 156 30.00 -112.15 22.52
C THR A 156 29.00 -111.03 22.22
N ASN A 157 29.30 -109.78 22.59
CA ASN A 157 28.42 -108.63 22.36
C ASN A 157 28.73 -107.95 21.04
N LEU A 158 27.67 -107.56 20.31
CA LEU A 158 27.73 -106.70 19.13
C LEU A 158 27.10 -105.34 19.49
N THR A 159 27.80 -104.24 19.20
CA THR A 159 27.22 -102.89 19.22
C THR A 159 27.02 -102.38 17.80
N PHE A 160 25.97 -101.60 17.61
CA PHE A 160 25.59 -100.99 16.34
C PHE A 160 25.47 -99.49 16.58
N ASP A 161 26.47 -98.75 16.11
CA ASP A 161 26.57 -97.31 16.34
C ASP A 161 26.58 -96.56 15.00
N LEU A 162 26.16 -95.29 15.02
CA LEU A 162 26.35 -94.41 13.88
C LEU A 162 27.81 -93.93 13.84
N ASN A 163 28.37 -93.87 12.64
CA ASN A 163 29.69 -93.29 12.41
C ASN A 163 29.65 -91.76 12.63
N THR A 164 30.78 -91.14 12.96
CA THR A 164 30.85 -89.68 13.22
C THR A 164 30.47 -88.87 11.99
N SER A 165 30.78 -89.38 10.79
CA SER A 165 30.24 -88.91 9.53
C SER A 165 29.11 -89.82 9.02
N ILE A 166 28.03 -89.24 8.48
CA ILE A 166 26.89 -89.95 7.89
C ILE A 166 26.64 -89.42 6.47
N ASN A 167 26.81 -90.30 5.48
CA ASN A 167 26.68 -90.04 4.05
C ASN A 167 25.35 -90.60 3.53
N VAL A 168 24.41 -89.76 3.13
CA VAL A 168 23.13 -90.17 2.52
C VAL A 168 23.11 -89.79 1.04
N GLY A 169 22.82 -90.76 0.16
CA GLY A 169 22.84 -90.55 -1.29
C GLY A 169 24.26 -90.49 -1.88
N THR A 170 24.34 -90.14 -3.17
CA THR A 170 25.58 -90.12 -3.95
C THR A 170 25.59 -88.95 -4.94
N GLY A 171 26.78 -88.58 -5.42
CA GLY A 171 26.97 -87.48 -6.36
C GLY A 171 26.50 -86.13 -5.79
N ASP A 172 25.91 -85.30 -6.65
CA ASP A 172 25.54 -83.91 -6.29
C ASP A 172 24.34 -83.81 -5.34
N ASN A 173 23.62 -84.92 -5.12
CA ASN A 173 22.53 -85.02 -4.15
C ASN A 173 22.98 -85.60 -2.80
N LYS A 174 24.29 -85.80 -2.59
CA LYS A 174 24.83 -86.33 -1.33
C LYS A 174 24.55 -85.37 -0.17
N VAL A 175 24.03 -85.90 0.93
CA VAL A 175 24.00 -85.22 2.23
C VAL A 175 25.09 -85.82 3.11
N THR A 176 25.91 -84.97 3.72
CA THR A 176 26.93 -85.34 4.70
C THR A 176 26.59 -84.65 6.01
N ILE A 177 26.41 -85.42 7.08
CA ILE A 177 26.39 -84.91 8.46
C ILE A 177 27.72 -85.33 9.08
N ASP A 178 28.50 -84.40 9.62
CA ASP A 178 29.82 -84.67 10.19
C ASP A 178 29.86 -84.12 11.62
N GLY A 179 29.79 -85.03 12.59
CA GLY A 179 29.81 -84.73 14.01
C GLY A 179 31.18 -84.33 14.54
N ASP A 180 32.28 -84.73 13.90
CA ASP A 180 33.64 -84.37 14.31
C ASP A 180 33.94 -82.90 13.95
N ASN A 181 33.45 -82.44 12.80
CA ASN A 181 33.57 -81.06 12.33
C ASN A 181 32.35 -80.18 12.65
N ALA A 182 31.37 -80.70 13.40
CA ALA A 182 30.09 -80.05 13.71
C ALA A 182 29.40 -79.41 12.48
N SER A 183 29.40 -80.11 11.34
CA SER A 183 28.97 -79.58 10.05
C SER A 183 27.90 -80.41 9.36
N VAL A 184 27.08 -79.75 8.54
CA VAL A 184 26.10 -80.41 7.65
C VAL A 184 26.24 -79.83 6.26
N GLN A 185 26.44 -80.70 5.27
CA GLN A 185 26.50 -80.35 3.86
C GLN A 185 25.38 -81.06 3.09
N VAL A 186 24.56 -80.29 2.39
CA VAL A 186 23.56 -80.80 1.43
C VAL A 186 24.04 -80.43 0.03
N GLY A 187 24.39 -81.45 -0.75
CA GLY A 187 24.85 -81.36 -2.13
C GLY A 187 26.29 -80.84 -2.28
N THR A 188 26.69 -80.66 -3.55
CA THR A 188 28.07 -80.36 -3.96
C THR A 188 28.13 -79.06 -4.78
N GLY A 189 29.36 -78.63 -5.11
CA GLY A 189 29.60 -77.53 -6.05
C GLY A 189 28.99 -76.18 -5.62
N ASP A 190 28.45 -75.46 -6.59
CA ASP A 190 27.97 -74.08 -6.46
C ASP A 190 26.59 -73.95 -5.80
N ASN A 191 25.84 -75.05 -5.73
CA ASN A 191 24.48 -75.11 -5.16
C ASN A 191 24.45 -75.74 -3.76
N LYS A 192 25.61 -76.14 -3.21
CA LYS A 192 25.69 -76.75 -1.89
C LYS A 192 25.10 -75.84 -0.81
N VAL A 193 24.38 -76.41 0.14
CA VAL A 193 24.08 -75.75 1.42
C VAL A 193 25.03 -76.32 2.45
N ALA A 194 25.79 -75.46 3.14
CA ALA A 194 26.76 -75.87 4.14
C ALA A 194 26.54 -75.10 5.44
N ILE A 195 26.27 -75.83 6.51
CA ILE A 195 26.20 -75.33 7.89
C ILE A 195 27.52 -75.72 8.56
N ASP A 196 28.27 -74.72 9.02
CA ASP A 196 29.44 -74.87 9.88
C ASP A 196 29.05 -74.43 11.30
N GLY A 197 28.83 -75.39 12.19
CA GLY A 197 28.50 -75.13 13.59
C GLY A 197 29.67 -74.59 14.42
N THR A 198 30.92 -74.76 13.96
CA THR A 198 32.11 -74.25 14.64
C THR A 198 32.24 -72.74 14.43
N SER A 199 32.04 -72.28 13.20
CA SER A 199 32.03 -70.85 12.86
C SER A 199 30.65 -70.19 13.05
N ALA A 200 29.61 -70.98 13.31
CA ALA A 200 28.19 -70.58 13.24
C ALA A 200 27.80 -69.91 11.90
N ILE A 201 28.35 -70.42 10.79
CA ILE A 201 28.11 -69.89 9.44
C ILE A 201 27.17 -70.83 8.67
N VAL A 202 26.17 -70.25 8.00
CA VAL A 202 25.32 -70.94 7.02
C VAL A 202 25.58 -70.37 5.63
N ASN A 203 26.14 -71.18 4.74
CA ASN A 203 26.34 -70.84 3.33
C ASN A 203 25.28 -71.53 2.46
N VAL A 204 24.63 -70.77 1.58
CA VAL A 204 23.70 -71.28 0.55
C VAL A 204 24.28 -70.92 -0.82
N GLY A 205 24.94 -71.89 -1.43
CA GLY A 205 25.74 -71.72 -2.63
C GLY A 205 26.91 -70.76 -2.44
N LYS A 206 27.22 -69.96 -3.48
CA LYS A 206 28.30 -68.96 -3.47
C LYS A 206 27.90 -67.55 -3.03
N ASN A 207 26.60 -67.24 -3.08
CA ASN A 207 26.10 -65.86 -3.02
C ASN A 207 25.36 -65.52 -1.72
N VAL A 208 25.09 -66.50 -0.86
CA VAL A 208 24.40 -66.28 0.40
C VAL A 208 25.23 -66.87 1.54
N SER A 209 25.62 -66.03 2.50
CA SER A 209 26.30 -66.41 3.73
C SER A 209 25.64 -65.70 4.91
N ILE A 210 25.43 -66.42 6.01
CA ILE A 210 24.88 -65.90 7.26
C ILE A 210 25.85 -66.28 8.38
N ASP A 211 26.43 -65.27 9.04
CA ASP A 211 27.33 -65.39 10.19
C ASP A 211 26.52 -65.12 11.46
N GLY A 212 26.28 -66.16 12.25
CA GLY A 212 25.56 -66.10 13.51
C GLY A 212 26.38 -65.52 14.67
N GLN A 213 27.71 -65.42 14.58
CA GLN A 213 28.56 -64.81 15.62
C GLN A 213 28.56 -63.28 15.50
N ALA A 214 28.80 -62.76 14.30
CA ALA A 214 28.83 -61.32 14.04
C ALA A 214 27.45 -60.73 13.68
N GLY A 215 26.43 -61.57 13.49
CA GLY A 215 25.08 -61.16 13.09
C GLY A 215 25.04 -60.62 11.65
N LYS A 216 25.91 -61.11 10.77
CA LYS A 216 26.05 -60.60 9.39
C LYS A 216 25.35 -61.51 8.40
N ALA A 217 24.83 -60.93 7.32
CA ALA A 217 24.28 -61.69 6.21
C ALA A 217 24.63 -61.04 4.87
N ASP A 218 25.36 -61.78 4.04
CA ASP A 218 25.65 -61.43 2.66
C ASP A 218 24.63 -62.12 1.77
N ILE A 219 23.86 -61.35 0.99
CA ILE A 219 22.80 -61.83 0.10
C ILE A 219 23.02 -61.22 -1.29
N GLY A 220 23.87 -61.88 -2.06
CA GLY A 220 24.31 -61.46 -3.39
C GLY A 220 25.16 -60.19 -3.32
N ARG A 221 24.52 -59.03 -3.51
CA ARG A 221 25.15 -57.71 -3.37
C ARG A 221 24.73 -56.95 -2.12
N VAL A 222 23.71 -57.44 -1.40
CA VAL A 222 23.16 -56.76 -0.22
C VAL A 222 23.87 -57.35 1.00
N ASN A 223 24.47 -56.49 1.80
CA ASN A 223 25.20 -56.88 3.01
C ASN A 223 24.45 -56.31 4.21
N VAL A 224 24.05 -57.16 5.14
CA VAL A 224 23.49 -56.77 6.43
C VAL A 224 24.57 -56.96 7.48
N ASP A 225 24.85 -55.93 8.27
CA ASP A 225 25.81 -55.99 9.36
C ASP A 225 25.10 -55.74 10.69
N GLY A 226 24.75 -56.81 11.40
CA GLY A 226 24.07 -56.75 12.69
C GLY A 226 24.91 -56.11 13.81
N SER A 227 26.23 -56.00 13.64
CA SER A 227 27.11 -55.36 14.62
C SER A 227 27.09 -53.83 14.53
N THR A 228 26.78 -53.27 13.36
CA THR A 228 26.60 -51.82 13.15
C THR A 228 25.13 -51.42 12.95
N GLY A 229 24.25 -52.38 12.67
CA GLY A 229 22.85 -52.15 12.32
C GLY A 229 22.65 -51.69 10.86
N GLU A 230 23.66 -51.83 10.01
CA GLU A 230 23.66 -51.29 8.65
C GLU A 230 23.13 -52.28 7.60
N VAL A 231 22.52 -51.75 6.54
CA VAL A 231 22.18 -52.49 5.31
C VAL A 231 22.81 -51.77 4.12
N LYS A 232 23.74 -52.43 3.44
CA LYS A 232 24.58 -51.89 2.35
C LYS A 232 24.33 -52.62 1.04
N GLY A 233 24.77 -52.02 -0.08
CA GLY A 233 24.66 -52.61 -1.42
C GLY A 233 23.32 -52.44 -2.13
N LEU A 234 22.40 -51.65 -1.56
CA LEU A 234 21.20 -51.16 -2.23
C LEU A 234 21.58 -50.24 -3.40
N THR A 235 20.87 -50.35 -4.53
CA THR A 235 21.22 -49.64 -5.79
C THR A 235 20.41 -48.38 -6.04
N ASN A 236 19.34 -48.17 -5.27
CA ASN A 236 18.49 -46.98 -5.35
C ASN A 236 19.15 -45.82 -4.59
N VAL A 237 20.10 -45.13 -5.24
CA VAL A 237 20.86 -44.00 -4.65
C VAL A 237 20.41 -42.63 -5.18
N LYS A 238 19.34 -42.57 -5.99
CA LYS A 238 18.82 -41.36 -6.64
C LYS A 238 17.31 -41.23 -6.57
N LEU A 239 16.79 -40.03 -6.81
CA LEU A 239 15.36 -39.70 -6.86
C LEU A 239 14.77 -39.74 -8.29
N ASP A 240 15.59 -39.90 -9.32
CA ASP A 240 15.23 -39.81 -10.75
C ASP A 240 14.58 -41.10 -11.31
N GLY A 241 14.39 -42.13 -10.48
CA GLY A 241 13.70 -43.36 -10.85
C GLY A 241 12.22 -43.13 -11.14
N LYS A 242 11.72 -43.63 -12.27
CA LYS A 242 10.28 -43.57 -12.66
C LYS A 242 9.35 -44.23 -11.63
N ASP A 243 9.89 -45.11 -10.80
CA ASP A 243 9.26 -45.85 -9.72
C ASP A 243 9.68 -45.35 -8.32
N PHE A 244 10.30 -44.18 -8.22
CA PHE A 244 10.62 -43.57 -6.93
C PHE A 244 9.33 -43.29 -6.13
N ALA A 245 9.37 -43.59 -4.83
CA ALA A 245 8.25 -43.47 -3.89
C ALA A 245 6.92 -44.19 -4.25
N THR A 246 6.84 -44.97 -5.33
CA THR A 246 5.59 -45.66 -5.75
C THR A 246 5.60 -47.18 -5.51
N VAL A 247 6.78 -47.81 -5.38
CA VAL A 247 6.93 -49.28 -5.25
C VAL A 247 7.43 -49.76 -3.87
N GLY A 248 7.47 -48.90 -2.86
CA GLY A 248 7.69 -49.31 -1.45
C GLY A 248 9.07 -49.88 -1.10
N ARG A 249 10.15 -49.43 -1.76
CA ARG A 249 11.54 -49.83 -1.44
C ARG A 249 12.08 -49.12 -0.19
N ALA A 250 13.00 -49.76 0.53
CA ALA A 250 13.84 -49.10 1.53
C ALA A 250 14.72 -48.04 0.87
N ALA A 251 14.82 -46.84 1.46
CA ALA A 251 15.64 -45.75 0.95
C ALA A 251 17.09 -45.85 1.42
N THR A 252 18.05 -45.37 0.63
CA THR A 252 19.45 -45.22 1.06
C THR A 252 19.71 -43.83 1.65
N GLU A 253 20.82 -43.66 2.37
CA GLU A 253 21.24 -42.36 2.90
C GLU A 253 21.49 -41.34 1.78
N GLU A 254 22.01 -41.77 0.62
CA GLU A 254 22.20 -40.90 -0.54
C GLU A 254 20.85 -40.40 -1.09
N GLN A 255 19.82 -41.25 -1.15
CA GLN A 255 18.46 -40.80 -1.51
C GLN A 255 17.90 -39.82 -0.48
N LEU A 256 18.04 -40.12 0.81
CA LEU A 256 17.53 -39.24 1.87
C LEU A 256 18.24 -37.88 1.84
N ASN A 257 19.56 -37.86 1.68
CA ASN A 257 20.35 -36.65 1.55
C ASN A 257 20.00 -35.86 0.27
N ALA A 258 19.77 -36.54 -0.86
CA ALA A 258 19.30 -35.91 -2.09
C ALA A 258 17.92 -35.25 -1.87
N ALA A 259 16.98 -35.94 -1.19
CA ALA A 259 15.65 -35.41 -0.91
C ALA A 259 15.70 -34.21 0.04
N ILE A 260 16.51 -34.29 1.11
CA ILE A 260 16.76 -33.17 2.02
C ILE A 260 17.41 -31.99 1.29
N THR A 261 18.30 -32.25 0.34
CA THR A 261 18.97 -31.21 -0.47
C THR A 261 17.98 -30.53 -1.43
N ASP A 262 17.12 -31.30 -2.09
CA ASP A 262 16.08 -30.76 -2.98
C ASP A 262 15.05 -29.93 -2.21
N ILE A 263 14.62 -30.40 -1.01
CA ILE A 263 13.79 -29.63 -0.07
C ILE A 263 14.50 -28.35 0.36
N LYS A 264 15.80 -28.40 0.70
CA LYS A 264 16.56 -27.20 1.09
C LYS A 264 16.65 -26.19 -0.06
N ASN A 265 16.90 -26.66 -1.28
CA ASN A 265 17.05 -25.80 -2.45
C ASN A 265 15.72 -25.22 -2.94
N SER A 266 14.60 -25.90 -2.71
CA SER A 266 13.26 -25.42 -3.09
C SER A 266 12.63 -24.54 -2.00
N ALA A 267 12.59 -25.02 -0.75
CA ALA A 267 11.85 -24.37 0.34
C ALA A 267 12.55 -23.14 0.96
N TYR A 268 13.87 -22.99 0.83
CA TYR A 268 14.62 -21.82 1.32
C TYR A 268 14.98 -20.81 0.23
N THR A 269 14.35 -20.87 -0.94
CA THR A 269 14.37 -19.73 -1.88
C THR A 269 13.45 -18.64 -1.32
N GLY A 270 14.06 -17.59 -0.75
CA GLY A 270 13.32 -16.41 -0.31
C GLY A 270 12.68 -15.68 -1.49
N TRP A 271 11.81 -14.73 -1.18
CA TRP A 271 11.05 -14.02 -2.21
C TRP A 271 12.02 -13.22 -3.11
N ASN A 272 11.83 -13.29 -4.43
CA ASN A 272 12.53 -12.40 -5.34
C ASN A 272 12.01 -10.98 -5.13
N ILE A 273 12.90 -10.07 -4.73
CA ILE A 273 12.58 -8.64 -4.60
C ILE A 273 13.13 -7.90 -5.81
N THR A 274 12.31 -7.03 -6.38
CA THR A 274 12.69 -6.02 -7.36
C THR A 274 12.53 -4.67 -6.69
N ALA A 275 13.57 -3.86 -6.70
CA ALA A 275 13.57 -2.49 -6.21
C ALA A 275 14.05 -1.58 -7.35
N ASN A 276 13.37 -0.45 -7.55
CA ASN A 276 13.75 0.59 -8.53
C ASN A 276 14.02 0.06 -9.95
N GLU A 277 13.20 -0.89 -10.41
CA GLU A 277 13.28 -1.54 -11.74
C GLU A 277 14.57 -2.34 -12.04
N GLU A 278 15.57 -2.33 -11.15
CA GLU A 278 16.78 -3.16 -11.28
C GLU A 278 16.59 -4.60 -10.79
N ASN A 279 17.54 -5.45 -11.18
CA ASN A 279 17.46 -6.91 -11.20
C ASN A 279 16.83 -7.57 -9.96
N LYS A 280 15.98 -8.59 -10.23
CA LYS A 280 15.46 -9.52 -9.20
C LYS A 280 16.61 -10.08 -8.37
N THR A 281 16.66 -9.72 -7.10
CA THR A 281 17.63 -10.26 -6.16
C THR A 281 16.95 -11.33 -5.32
N THR A 282 17.49 -12.56 -5.38
CA THR A 282 17.01 -13.68 -4.57
C THR A 282 17.42 -13.47 -3.12
N VAL A 283 16.44 -13.38 -2.23
CA VAL A 283 16.66 -13.31 -0.77
C VAL A 283 17.12 -14.69 -0.29
N GLY A 284 18.39 -14.83 0.07
CA GLY A 284 18.98 -16.08 0.53
C GLY A 284 18.60 -16.43 1.97
N LYS A 285 18.87 -17.68 2.39
CA LYS A 285 18.80 -18.05 3.81
C LYS A 285 19.66 -17.10 4.65
N ASP A 286 19.20 -16.77 5.85
CA ASP A 286 19.86 -15.87 6.80
C ASP A 286 20.07 -14.41 6.29
N THR A 287 19.45 -14.02 5.17
CA THR A 287 19.43 -12.61 4.73
C THR A 287 18.24 -11.87 5.33
N THR A 288 18.46 -10.66 5.83
CA THR A 288 17.42 -9.78 6.37
C THR A 288 16.98 -8.81 5.29
N ILE A 289 15.70 -8.82 4.95
CA ILE A 289 15.07 -7.74 4.17
C ILE A 289 14.74 -6.62 5.15
N ASP A 290 15.49 -5.53 5.11
CA ASP A 290 15.15 -4.35 5.89
C ASP A 290 14.06 -3.53 5.16
N PHE A 291 12.88 -3.47 5.78
CA PHE A 291 11.77 -2.62 5.36
C PHE A 291 11.69 -1.32 6.18
N GLY A 292 12.70 -1.02 7.00
CA GLY A 292 12.90 0.29 7.60
C GLY A 292 13.02 1.34 6.51
N GLY A 293 11.94 2.07 6.26
CA GLY A 293 11.93 3.16 5.30
C GLY A 293 13.04 4.17 5.61
N TYR A 294 13.68 4.70 4.57
CA TYR A 294 14.80 5.63 4.69
C TYR A 294 14.51 6.72 5.75
N ILE A 295 15.39 6.77 6.75
CA ILE A 295 15.40 7.81 7.77
C ILE A 295 16.37 8.87 7.27
N ASN A 296 15.90 10.10 7.05
CA ASN A 296 16.77 11.19 6.59
C ASN A 296 17.73 11.64 7.70
N ALA A 297 18.67 12.54 7.39
CA ALA A 297 19.68 13.02 8.35
C ALA A 297 19.09 13.68 9.61
N GLU A 298 17.81 14.05 9.56
CA GLU A 298 17.05 14.72 10.61
C GLU A 298 16.18 13.75 11.44
N GLY A 299 16.25 12.45 11.19
CA GLY A 299 15.47 11.42 11.88
C GLY A 299 14.05 11.20 11.35
N ASN A 300 13.65 11.82 10.22
CA ASN A 300 12.31 11.65 9.66
C ASN A 300 12.21 10.39 8.80
N GLN A 301 11.17 9.58 9.04
CA GLN A 301 10.79 8.43 8.22
C GLN A 301 9.39 8.66 7.64
N ASN A 302 9.25 8.62 6.31
CA ASN A 302 7.96 8.88 5.65
C ASN A 302 7.04 7.65 5.60
N VAL A 303 7.61 6.47 5.40
CA VAL A 303 6.89 5.19 5.25
C VAL A 303 7.15 4.34 6.48
N PHE A 304 6.09 3.92 7.17
CA PHE A 304 6.18 2.91 8.21
C PHE A 304 5.78 1.53 7.66
N VAL A 305 6.39 0.48 8.21
CA VAL A 305 5.99 -0.91 7.97
C VAL A 305 5.68 -1.57 9.31
N ARG A 306 4.46 -2.06 9.48
CA ARG A 306 4.01 -2.74 10.70
C ARG A 306 3.68 -4.19 10.42
N LYS A 307 4.23 -5.09 11.22
CA LYS A 307 3.84 -6.51 11.22
C LYS A 307 2.53 -6.67 11.99
N ASP A 308 1.53 -7.23 11.31
CA ASP A 308 0.24 -7.64 11.88
C ASP A 308 0.09 -9.14 11.63
N ASN A 309 0.49 -9.94 12.63
CA ASN A 309 0.54 -11.39 12.55
C ASN A 309 1.39 -11.88 11.34
N ALA A 310 0.74 -12.46 10.32
CA ALA A 310 1.35 -12.94 9.08
C ALA A 310 1.31 -11.92 7.93
N LYS A 311 0.86 -10.68 8.16
CA LYS A 311 0.78 -9.60 7.17
C LYS A 311 1.77 -8.49 7.49
N LEU A 312 2.36 -7.91 6.45
CA LEU A 312 3.03 -6.61 6.52
C LEU A 312 2.05 -5.53 6.04
N LYS A 313 1.86 -4.49 6.85
CA LYS A 313 1.06 -3.31 6.52
C LYS A 313 1.99 -2.13 6.28
N PHE A 314 1.91 -1.57 5.08
CA PHE A 314 2.63 -0.36 4.68
C PHE A 314 1.71 0.86 4.85
N GLY A 315 2.27 1.99 5.28
CA GLY A 315 1.52 3.24 5.40
C GLY A 315 2.45 4.44 5.49
N LEU A 316 1.87 5.63 5.36
CA LEU A 316 2.56 6.91 5.51
C LEU A 316 2.40 7.41 6.96
N ASN A 317 3.44 8.02 7.51
CA ASN A 317 3.34 8.71 8.80
C ASN A 317 2.52 10.01 8.67
N ASN A 318 1.91 10.46 9.77
CA ASN A 318 1.13 11.71 9.82
C ASN A 318 1.94 12.92 9.30
N LYS A 319 3.25 12.92 9.59
CA LYS A 319 4.22 13.88 9.07
C LYS A 319 5.06 13.23 7.98
N ILE A 320 5.07 13.82 6.79
CA ILE A 320 5.85 13.41 5.63
C ILE A 320 6.78 14.56 5.28
N THR A 321 8.09 14.29 5.22
CA THR A 321 9.16 15.26 4.90
C THR A 321 9.86 14.85 3.60
N ILE A 322 9.87 15.70 2.59
CA ILE A 322 10.49 15.46 1.27
C ILE A 322 11.54 16.54 1.00
N GLY A 323 12.73 16.16 0.56
CA GLY A 323 13.84 17.10 0.37
C GLY A 323 14.44 17.60 1.68
N GLU A 324 15.47 18.45 1.58
CA GLU A 324 16.25 18.97 2.69
C GLU A 324 16.60 20.45 2.45
N GLY A 325 16.95 21.20 3.50
CA GLY A 325 17.25 22.63 3.43
C GLY A 325 16.08 23.47 2.86
N ASN A 326 16.39 24.51 2.09
CA ASN A 326 15.38 25.47 1.60
C ASN A 326 14.37 24.88 0.61
N THR A 327 14.55 23.65 0.11
CA THR A 327 13.59 22.96 -0.79
C THR A 327 12.67 21.98 -0.07
N LYS A 328 12.82 21.86 1.25
CA LYS A 328 12.08 20.92 2.10
C LYS A 328 10.57 21.14 2.04
N ALA A 329 9.83 20.07 1.74
CA ALA A 329 8.38 20.01 1.80
C ALA A 329 7.94 19.17 3.01
N VAL A 330 6.98 19.67 3.81
CA VAL A 330 6.44 18.98 4.98
C VAL A 330 4.92 18.98 4.95
N ILE A 331 4.31 17.82 4.75
CA ILE A 331 2.88 17.59 4.98
C ILE A 331 2.73 17.08 6.41
N ASN A 332 1.87 17.69 7.22
CA ASN A 332 1.52 17.21 8.57
C ASN A 332 0.00 17.09 8.70
N GLY A 333 -0.52 15.89 8.49
CA GLY A 333 -1.94 15.57 8.58
C GLY A 333 -2.52 15.65 10.00
N GLU A 334 -1.69 15.67 11.05
CA GLU A 334 -2.15 15.84 12.44
C GLU A 334 -2.38 17.32 12.79
N ALA A 335 -1.56 18.22 12.23
CA ALA A 335 -1.76 19.66 12.34
C ALA A 335 -2.70 20.23 11.26
N GLY A 336 -2.97 19.46 10.19
CA GLY A 336 -3.67 19.93 9.00
C GLY A 336 -2.83 20.92 8.16
N THR A 337 -1.50 20.83 8.21
CA THR A 337 -0.59 21.80 7.57
C THR A 337 0.23 21.25 6.42
N PHE A 338 0.57 22.12 5.48
CA PHE A 338 1.50 21.86 4.38
C PHE A 338 2.50 23.02 4.27
N ASN A 339 3.78 22.73 4.43
CA ASN A 339 4.85 23.73 4.43
C ASN A 339 5.83 23.42 3.30
N LEU A 340 6.22 24.42 2.52
CA LEU A 340 7.16 24.34 1.41
C LEU A 340 8.27 25.37 1.59
N GLY A 341 9.50 24.88 1.67
CA GLY A 341 10.67 25.68 1.93
C GLY A 341 10.79 26.15 3.38
N THR A 342 12.00 26.59 3.73
CA THR A 342 12.37 27.04 5.08
C THR A 342 13.02 28.42 5.08
N GLU A 343 13.09 29.08 3.93
CA GLU A 343 13.69 30.39 3.79
C GLU A 343 12.69 31.49 4.17
N GLU A 344 13.09 32.34 5.11
CA GLU A 344 12.27 33.43 5.63
C GLU A 344 11.80 34.36 4.49
N GLY A 345 10.52 34.73 4.49
CA GLY A 345 9.91 35.54 3.44
C GLY A 345 9.76 34.84 2.08
N LYS A 346 10.09 33.55 1.95
CA LYS A 346 9.87 32.74 0.73
C LYS A 346 9.14 31.42 0.96
N ALA A 347 9.10 30.93 2.20
CA ALA A 347 8.35 29.72 2.55
C ALA A 347 6.85 29.88 2.23
N VAL A 348 6.21 28.78 1.84
CA VAL A 348 4.75 28.70 1.71
C VAL A 348 4.21 27.79 2.80
N SER A 349 3.29 28.29 3.62
CA SER A 349 2.63 27.54 4.69
C SER A 349 1.13 27.57 4.46
N LEU A 350 0.48 26.40 4.37
CA LEU A 350 -0.97 26.29 4.32
C LEU A 350 -1.45 25.57 5.57
N ASN A 351 -2.45 26.12 6.26
CA ASN A 351 -3.05 25.57 7.47
C ASN A 351 -4.55 25.39 7.27
N GLY A 352 -4.98 24.15 6.97
CA GLY A 352 -6.39 23.81 6.79
C GLY A 352 -7.22 23.86 8.06
N THR A 353 -6.59 23.94 9.24
CA THR A 353 -7.27 24.01 10.54
C THR A 353 -7.66 25.44 10.90
N THR A 354 -6.84 26.44 10.55
CA THR A 354 -7.14 27.87 10.75
C THR A 354 -7.66 28.57 9.50
N GLY A 355 -7.57 27.94 8.32
CA GLY A 355 -7.86 28.58 7.03
C GLY A 355 -6.77 29.56 6.58
N MET A 356 -5.64 29.65 7.29
CA MET A 356 -4.55 30.55 6.94
C MET A 356 -3.62 29.95 5.88
N GLY A 357 -3.18 30.77 4.93
CA GLY A 357 -2.14 30.44 3.96
C GLY A 357 -1.13 31.58 3.85
N GLU A 358 0.14 31.32 4.11
CA GLU A 358 1.23 32.28 3.97
C GLU A 358 2.04 31.94 2.72
N VAL A 359 2.34 32.93 1.88
CA VAL A 359 3.22 32.83 0.71
C VAL A 359 4.30 33.90 0.86
N GLY A 360 5.41 33.50 1.47
CA GLY A 360 6.48 34.42 1.85
C GLY A 360 6.03 35.40 2.93
N VAL A 361 5.79 36.66 2.54
CA VAL A 361 5.27 37.71 3.44
C VAL A 361 3.77 37.97 3.27
N ILE A 362 3.13 37.39 2.25
CA ILE A 362 1.70 37.56 1.99
C ILE A 362 0.92 36.56 2.84
N ALA A 363 0.00 37.05 3.66
CA ALA A 363 -0.89 36.20 4.46
C ALA A 363 -2.31 36.23 3.88
N LEU A 364 -2.86 35.05 3.64
CA LEU A 364 -4.21 34.77 3.18
C LEU A 364 -4.99 34.22 4.37
N ASN A 365 -5.95 34.96 4.90
CA ASN A 365 -6.80 34.49 5.99
C ASN A 365 -8.14 34.03 5.40
N GLY A 366 -8.26 32.75 5.07
CA GLY A 366 -9.48 32.19 4.49
C GLY A 366 -10.67 32.12 5.46
N ALA A 367 -10.46 32.29 6.77
CA ALA A 367 -11.53 32.34 7.75
C ALA A 367 -12.24 33.70 7.75
N ASP A 368 -11.46 34.79 7.73
CA ASP A 368 -11.97 36.17 7.71
C ASP A 368 -12.11 36.75 6.28
N GLY A 369 -11.57 36.05 5.27
CA GLY A 369 -11.61 36.44 3.86
C GLY A 369 -10.54 37.47 3.44
N GLU A 370 -9.52 37.68 4.27
CA GLU A 370 -8.55 38.77 4.12
C GLU A 370 -7.28 38.36 3.36
N VAL A 371 -6.64 39.35 2.71
CA VAL A 371 -5.31 39.23 2.10
C VAL A 371 -4.45 40.38 2.61
N THR A 372 -3.40 40.07 3.38
CA THR A 372 -2.52 41.05 4.02
C THR A 372 -1.05 40.79 3.66
N GLY A 373 -0.15 41.71 4.02
CA GLY A 373 1.28 41.61 3.68
C GLY A 373 1.64 42.01 2.24
N LEU A 374 0.68 42.52 1.46
CA LEU A 374 0.96 43.17 0.18
C LEU A 374 1.78 44.46 0.40
N THR A 375 2.90 44.59 -0.29
CA THR A 375 3.86 45.70 -0.07
C THR A 375 3.58 46.94 -0.91
N ASN A 376 2.66 46.87 -1.89
CA ASN A 376 2.28 48.01 -2.72
C ASN A 376 1.24 48.91 -2.04
N THR A 377 1.66 49.69 -1.04
CA THR A 377 0.77 50.56 -0.25
C THR A 377 0.65 52.00 -0.76
N THR A 378 1.43 52.41 -1.77
CA THR A 378 1.40 53.79 -2.31
C THR A 378 1.06 53.85 -3.80
N LEU A 379 0.61 55.03 -4.26
CA LEU A 379 0.30 55.33 -5.66
C LEU A 379 1.51 55.86 -6.44
N THR A 380 2.72 55.79 -5.89
CA THR A 380 3.92 56.52 -6.37
C THR A 380 4.97 55.66 -7.06
N ALA A 381 4.73 54.36 -7.22
CA ALA A 381 5.67 53.46 -7.88
C ALA A 381 5.75 53.75 -9.39
N GLU A 382 6.94 53.68 -9.99
CA GLU A 382 7.14 53.92 -11.43
C GLU A 382 6.36 52.93 -12.31
N ASP A 383 6.09 51.73 -11.79
CA ASP A 383 5.31 50.66 -12.40
C ASP A 383 3.84 50.63 -11.93
N PHE A 384 3.34 51.70 -11.31
CA PHE A 384 1.95 51.78 -10.89
C PHE A 384 1.00 51.65 -12.09
N ALA A 385 0.01 50.76 -11.98
CA ALA A 385 -0.97 50.41 -13.02
C ALA A 385 -0.39 49.91 -14.37
N THR A 386 0.91 49.63 -14.49
CA THR A 386 1.51 49.09 -15.74
C THR A 386 1.79 47.58 -15.70
N VAL A 387 1.96 47.00 -14.50
CA VAL A 387 2.34 45.58 -14.31
C VAL A 387 1.24 44.67 -13.74
N GLY A 388 0.02 45.19 -13.51
CA GLY A 388 -1.15 44.36 -13.17
C GLY A 388 -1.18 43.76 -11.75
N ARG A 389 -0.69 44.49 -10.74
CA ARG A 389 -0.81 44.09 -9.31
C ARG A 389 -2.23 44.27 -8.76
N ALA A 390 -2.58 43.49 -7.73
CA ALA A 390 -3.75 43.77 -6.89
C ALA A 390 -3.57 45.09 -6.14
N ALA A 391 -4.65 45.87 -5.97
CA ALA A 391 -4.63 47.10 -5.19
C ALA A 391 -4.77 46.81 -3.69
N THR A 392 -4.07 47.58 -2.86
CA THR A 392 -4.21 47.56 -1.39
C THR A 392 -5.29 48.54 -0.92
N GLU A 393 -5.76 48.37 0.32
CA GLU A 393 -6.72 49.32 0.92
C GLU A 393 -6.09 50.71 1.09
N GLU A 394 -4.79 50.80 1.39
CA GLU A 394 -4.05 52.06 1.47
C GLU A 394 -3.99 52.78 0.12
N GLN A 395 -3.81 52.05 -0.99
CA GLN A 395 -3.89 52.62 -2.34
C GLN A 395 -5.32 53.09 -2.65
N LEU A 396 -6.35 52.32 -2.29
CA LEU A 396 -7.75 52.69 -2.49
C LEU A 396 -8.15 53.90 -1.64
N GLN A 397 -7.65 54.00 -0.40
CA GLN A 397 -7.81 55.17 0.45
C GLN A 397 -7.15 56.40 -0.19
N GLY A 398 -5.92 56.28 -0.70
CA GLY A 398 -5.25 57.37 -1.40
C GLY A 398 -6.02 57.88 -2.63
N VAL A 399 -6.66 56.97 -3.39
CA VAL A 399 -7.56 57.34 -4.49
C VAL A 399 -8.83 58.02 -3.95
N ASN A 400 -9.44 57.49 -2.89
CA ASN A 400 -10.63 58.07 -2.26
C ASN A 400 -10.35 59.49 -1.71
N GLU A 401 -9.18 59.74 -1.12
CA GLU A 401 -8.74 61.07 -0.70
C GLU A 401 -8.59 62.02 -1.89
N GLN A 402 -8.03 61.58 -3.02
CA GLN A 402 -8.02 62.37 -4.25
C GLN A 402 -9.43 62.67 -4.78
N VAL A 403 -10.36 61.70 -4.71
CA VAL A 403 -11.78 61.89 -5.08
C VAL A 403 -12.47 62.90 -4.16
N ILE A 404 -12.23 62.83 -2.85
CA ILE A 404 -12.75 63.80 -1.86
C ILE A 404 -12.17 65.20 -2.13
N ASN A 405 -10.87 65.31 -2.39
CA ASN A 405 -10.22 66.58 -2.73
C ASN A 405 -10.78 67.18 -4.04
N ASN A 406 -11.01 66.36 -5.07
CA ASN A 406 -11.67 66.78 -6.31
C ASN A 406 -13.12 67.18 -6.07
N SER A 407 -13.88 66.45 -5.24
CA SER A 407 -15.25 66.81 -4.86
C SER A 407 -15.29 68.17 -4.16
N ASN A 408 -14.40 68.41 -3.20
CA ASN A 408 -14.26 69.69 -2.52
C ASN A 408 -13.87 70.81 -3.50
N ALA A 409 -12.97 70.55 -4.45
CA ALA A 409 -12.61 71.50 -5.50
C ALA A 409 -13.79 71.83 -6.42
N ILE A 410 -14.62 70.85 -6.76
CA ILE A 410 -15.84 71.01 -7.58
C ILE A 410 -16.92 71.78 -6.80
N VAL A 411 -17.10 71.55 -5.50
CA VAL A 411 -18.02 72.33 -4.64
C VAL A 411 -17.56 73.78 -4.54
N ASN A 412 -16.25 74.02 -4.33
CA ASN A 412 -15.67 75.36 -4.34
C ASN A 412 -15.84 76.05 -5.71
N LEU A 413 -15.66 75.32 -6.81
CA LEU A 413 -15.93 75.82 -8.16
C LEU A 413 -17.41 76.15 -8.33
N GLY A 414 -18.35 75.32 -7.85
CA GLY A 414 -19.78 75.60 -7.84
C GLY A 414 -20.12 76.88 -7.06
N GLY A 415 -19.49 77.08 -5.90
CA GLY A 415 -19.58 78.34 -5.15
C GLY A 415 -19.08 79.54 -5.96
N LYS A 416 -17.94 79.42 -6.64
CA LYS A 416 -17.39 80.48 -7.51
C LYS A 416 -18.19 80.71 -8.79
N VAL A 417 -18.83 79.68 -9.33
CA VAL A 417 -19.78 79.81 -10.45
C VAL A 417 -21.05 80.51 -9.99
N ASN A 418 -21.58 80.22 -8.80
CA ASN A 418 -22.69 80.97 -8.22
C ASN A 418 -22.32 82.43 -7.92
N GLU A 419 -21.13 82.71 -7.40
CA GLU A 419 -20.62 84.10 -7.27
C GLU A 419 -20.54 84.80 -8.63
N LEU A 420 -20.10 84.09 -9.68
CA LEU A 420 -20.05 84.61 -11.04
C LEU A 420 -21.44 84.86 -11.62
N ASP A 421 -22.41 83.96 -11.42
CA ASP A 421 -23.81 84.10 -11.86
C ASP A 421 -24.45 85.34 -11.22
N ASN A 422 -24.38 85.47 -9.90
CA ASN A 422 -24.83 86.67 -9.18
C ASN A 422 -24.12 87.95 -9.67
N ARG A 423 -22.82 87.87 -9.97
CA ARG A 423 -22.06 89.02 -10.48
C ARG A 423 -22.43 89.36 -11.93
N ILE A 424 -22.76 88.36 -12.76
CA ILE A 424 -23.30 88.55 -14.12
C ILE A 424 -24.69 89.19 -14.02
N ASP A 425 -25.53 88.76 -13.08
CA ASP A 425 -26.88 89.32 -12.93
C ASP A 425 -26.82 90.78 -12.49
N LYS A 426 -25.95 91.11 -11.53
CA LYS A 426 -25.63 92.50 -11.15
C LYS A 426 -25.06 93.32 -12.30
N VAL A 427 -24.22 92.71 -13.14
CA VAL A 427 -23.65 93.34 -14.35
C VAL A 427 -24.76 93.62 -15.37
N GLY A 428 -25.68 92.68 -15.60
CA GLY A 428 -26.84 92.87 -16.47
C GLY A 428 -27.76 93.99 -15.99
N ALA A 429 -28.07 94.01 -14.69
CA ALA A 429 -28.89 95.05 -14.07
C ALA A 429 -28.21 96.43 -14.14
N GLY A 430 -26.90 96.49 -13.91
CA GLY A 430 -26.10 97.72 -14.04
C GLY A 430 -26.02 98.24 -15.48
N ALA A 431 -25.80 97.36 -16.45
CA ALA A 431 -25.80 97.72 -17.87
C ALA A 431 -27.17 98.22 -18.33
N ALA A 432 -28.27 97.59 -17.88
CA ALA A 432 -29.63 98.04 -18.14
C ALA A 432 -29.91 99.42 -17.52
N ALA A 433 -29.44 99.67 -16.29
CA ALA A 433 -29.59 100.96 -15.63
C ALA A 433 -28.84 102.08 -16.37
N LEU A 434 -27.61 101.81 -16.83
CA LEU A 434 -26.83 102.74 -17.64
C LEU A 434 -27.46 103.01 -19.02
N ALA A 435 -28.09 102.00 -19.63
CA ALA A 435 -28.79 102.14 -20.91
C ALA A 435 -30.06 103.01 -20.81
N ALA A 436 -30.68 103.08 -19.63
CA ALA A 436 -31.84 103.94 -19.35
C ALA A 436 -31.47 105.41 -19.11
N LEU A 437 -30.18 105.79 -19.13
CA LEU A 437 -29.73 107.17 -18.98
C LEU A 437 -29.97 107.96 -20.27
N HIS A 438 -31.08 108.70 -20.33
CA HIS A 438 -31.44 109.57 -21.45
C HIS A 438 -31.41 111.05 -21.03
N PRO A 439 -30.51 111.86 -21.63
CA PRO A 439 -30.51 113.31 -21.43
C PRO A 439 -31.70 113.98 -22.14
N LEU A 440 -32.10 115.19 -21.72
CA LEU A 440 -33.25 115.89 -22.28
C LEU A 440 -32.94 116.55 -23.64
N ASP A 441 -33.88 117.28 -24.23
CA ASP A 441 -33.59 118.11 -25.41
C ASP A 441 -32.57 119.21 -25.05
N PHE A 442 -31.78 119.68 -26.03
CA PHE A 442 -30.77 120.71 -25.77
C PHE A 442 -31.40 122.06 -25.41
N ASP A 443 -30.98 122.64 -24.29
CA ASP A 443 -31.27 124.02 -23.89
C ASP A 443 -29.98 124.86 -23.90
N PRO A 444 -29.95 126.05 -24.54
CA PRO A 444 -28.76 126.90 -24.56
C PRO A 444 -28.40 127.52 -23.20
N ASP A 445 -29.38 127.69 -22.30
CA ASP A 445 -29.16 128.25 -20.96
C ASP A 445 -28.69 127.17 -19.96
N ASP A 446 -29.20 125.93 -20.08
CA ASP A 446 -28.87 124.78 -19.23
C ASP A 446 -28.05 123.69 -19.95
N LYS A 447 -26.72 123.74 -19.83
CA LYS A 447 -25.78 122.86 -20.55
C LYS A 447 -25.49 121.49 -19.91
N TRP A 448 -26.06 121.22 -18.75
CA TRP A 448 -25.82 120.02 -17.95
C TRP A 448 -27.14 119.26 -17.71
N ASP A 449 -27.25 118.03 -18.23
CA ASP A 449 -28.30 117.10 -17.84
C ASP A 449 -27.80 116.20 -16.71
N VAL A 450 -28.56 116.07 -15.63
CA VAL A 450 -28.37 115.01 -14.62
C VAL A 450 -29.56 114.05 -14.71
N THR A 451 -29.24 112.77 -14.88
CA THR A 451 -30.21 111.70 -15.17
C THR A 451 -30.05 110.57 -14.17
N ALA A 452 -31.14 109.86 -13.89
CA ALA A 452 -31.13 108.64 -13.11
C ALA A 452 -31.83 107.53 -13.91
N GLY A 453 -31.17 106.38 -14.01
CA GLY A 453 -31.67 105.18 -14.67
C GLY A 453 -31.86 104.05 -13.67
N TYR A 454 -32.82 103.17 -13.93
CA TYR A 454 -33.04 101.96 -13.14
C TYR A 454 -33.01 100.75 -14.07
N GLY A 455 -32.32 99.70 -13.65
CA GLY A 455 -32.15 98.47 -14.41
C GLY A 455 -32.42 97.25 -13.55
N HIS A 456 -33.13 96.29 -14.15
CA HIS A 456 -33.43 95.00 -13.54
C HIS A 456 -32.97 93.88 -14.47
N TYR A 457 -32.34 92.84 -13.92
CA TYR A 457 -31.97 91.65 -14.68
C TYR A 457 -31.93 90.43 -13.75
N ARG A 458 -32.72 89.40 -14.09
CA ARG A 458 -32.75 88.08 -13.42
C ARG A 458 -32.91 88.09 -11.88
N GLY A 459 -33.55 89.14 -11.33
CA GLY A 459 -33.76 89.29 -9.88
C GLY A 459 -32.92 90.40 -9.25
N GLU A 460 -31.79 90.75 -9.86
CA GLU A 460 -30.90 91.83 -9.41
C GLU A 460 -31.34 93.21 -9.92
N ASN A 461 -31.01 94.23 -9.14
CA ASN A 461 -31.51 95.61 -9.33
C ASN A 461 -30.36 96.60 -9.20
N SER A 462 -30.26 97.56 -10.13
CA SER A 462 -29.22 98.58 -10.13
C SER A 462 -29.79 99.96 -10.45
N VAL A 463 -29.20 101.00 -9.87
CA VAL A 463 -29.49 102.39 -10.20
C VAL A 463 -28.26 102.97 -10.87
N ALA A 464 -28.44 103.72 -11.95
CA ALA A 464 -27.40 104.48 -12.59
C ALA A 464 -27.64 105.97 -12.40
N LEU A 465 -26.57 106.74 -12.27
CA LEU A 465 -26.59 108.20 -12.34
C LEU A 465 -25.70 108.63 -13.51
N GLY A 466 -26.23 109.50 -14.36
CA GLY A 466 -25.55 110.00 -15.55
C GLY A 466 -25.51 111.53 -15.56
N ALA A 467 -24.34 112.10 -15.82
CA ALA A 467 -24.17 113.50 -16.14
C ALA A 467 -23.80 113.65 -17.62
N PHE A 468 -24.53 114.51 -18.33
CA PHE A 468 -24.26 114.83 -19.72
C PHE A 468 -23.99 116.32 -19.85
N TYR A 469 -23.00 116.68 -20.69
CA TYR A 469 -22.63 118.06 -20.95
C TYR A 469 -22.73 118.36 -22.45
N ARG A 470 -23.56 119.34 -22.81
CA ARG A 470 -23.78 119.78 -24.20
C ARG A 470 -23.27 121.21 -24.38
N PRO A 471 -22.05 121.43 -24.92
CA PRO A 471 -21.59 122.78 -25.22
C PRO A 471 -22.36 123.45 -26.37
N ASN A 472 -22.97 122.66 -27.26
CA ASN A 472 -23.81 123.09 -28.38
C ASN A 472 -24.82 121.97 -28.75
N GLU A 473 -25.70 122.22 -29.72
CA GLU A 473 -26.74 121.27 -30.13
C GLU A 473 -26.19 119.97 -30.75
N ASP A 474 -24.97 119.99 -31.29
CA ASP A 474 -24.37 118.91 -32.08
C ASP A 474 -23.38 118.04 -31.31
N THR A 475 -22.92 118.49 -30.13
CA THR A 475 -21.88 117.82 -29.33
C THR A 475 -22.41 117.49 -27.95
N MET A 476 -22.25 116.25 -27.53
CA MET A 476 -22.59 115.80 -26.18
C MET A 476 -21.44 114.97 -25.62
N PHE A 477 -21.01 115.30 -24.40
CA PHE A 477 -20.19 114.44 -23.57
C PHE A 477 -21.09 113.75 -22.55
N SER A 478 -20.83 112.47 -22.27
CA SER A 478 -21.57 111.68 -21.29
C SER A 478 -20.62 111.00 -20.31
N VAL A 479 -21.01 110.93 -19.05
CA VAL A 479 -20.40 110.09 -18.03
C VAL A 479 -21.49 109.51 -17.14
N GLY A 480 -21.49 108.20 -16.95
CA GLY A 480 -22.48 107.50 -16.15
C GLY A 480 -21.85 106.46 -15.24
N GLY A 481 -22.45 106.21 -14.09
CA GLY A 481 -22.00 105.17 -13.16
C GLY A 481 -23.14 104.49 -12.43
N THR A 482 -22.95 103.22 -12.04
CA THR A 482 -23.95 102.45 -11.29
C THR A 482 -23.66 102.41 -9.79
N ILE A 483 -24.74 102.39 -9.01
CA ILE A 483 -24.75 102.37 -7.56
C ILE A 483 -25.91 101.44 -7.10
N GLY A 484 -25.73 100.75 -5.97
CA GLY A 484 -26.80 100.03 -5.27
C GLY A 484 -26.74 98.50 -5.32
N ASN A 485 -26.13 97.89 -6.36
CA ASN A 485 -26.01 96.43 -6.50
C ASN A 485 -24.70 95.85 -5.88
N GLY A 486 -23.81 96.70 -5.37
CA GLY A 486 -22.50 96.31 -4.83
C GLY A 486 -21.38 96.14 -5.87
N ASN A 487 -21.67 96.34 -7.16
CA ASN A 487 -20.69 96.27 -8.25
C ASN A 487 -20.81 97.52 -9.13
N SER A 488 -20.02 98.55 -8.81
CA SER A 488 -19.98 99.80 -9.56
C SER A 488 -19.46 99.60 -10.99
N MET A 489 -20.19 100.17 -11.94
CA MET A 489 -19.79 100.32 -13.33
C MET A 489 -19.58 101.79 -13.64
N VAL A 490 -18.80 102.08 -14.67
CA VAL A 490 -18.62 103.43 -15.22
C VAL A 490 -18.69 103.35 -16.73
N ASN A 491 -19.39 104.28 -17.38
CA ASN A 491 -19.31 104.56 -18.80
C ASN A 491 -18.91 106.01 -19.03
N ALA A 492 -18.32 106.28 -20.19
CA ALA A 492 -18.09 107.62 -20.70
C ALA A 492 -18.18 107.58 -22.23
N GLY A 493 -18.70 108.65 -22.84
CA GLY A 493 -18.94 108.69 -24.27
C GLY A 493 -18.98 110.10 -24.84
N ILE A 494 -18.85 110.18 -26.16
CA ILE A 494 -19.02 111.41 -26.94
C ILE A 494 -20.01 111.10 -28.05
N SER A 495 -21.02 111.94 -28.22
CA SER A 495 -21.96 111.88 -29.35
C SER A 495 -21.85 113.16 -30.17
N LEU A 496 -21.83 112.98 -31.49
CA LEU A 496 -21.73 114.05 -32.48
C LEU A 496 -22.88 113.91 -33.49
N LYS A 497 -23.64 114.99 -33.72
CA LYS A 497 -24.59 115.07 -34.82
C LYS A 497 -23.86 115.42 -36.12
N VAL A 498 -24.26 114.81 -37.23
CA VAL A 498 -23.67 115.03 -38.56
C VAL A 498 -24.80 115.16 -39.58
N GLY A 499 -24.97 116.33 -40.17
CA GLY A 499 -26.05 116.63 -41.13
C GLY A 499 -26.01 118.07 -41.65
N GLN A 500 -26.94 118.42 -42.54
CA GLN A 500 -27.10 119.81 -43.00
C GLN A 500 -27.82 120.63 -41.92
N GLY A 501 -27.12 121.61 -41.34
CA GLY A 501 -27.67 122.46 -40.28
C GLY A 501 -28.78 123.39 -40.76
N ASN A 502 -29.98 123.27 -40.19
CA ASN A 502 -31.01 124.28 -40.31
C ASN A 502 -30.78 125.36 -39.24
N ASN A 503 -30.62 126.62 -39.65
CA ASN A 503 -30.44 127.78 -38.76
C ASN A 503 -31.74 128.21 -38.04
N VAL A 504 -32.59 127.24 -37.66
CA VAL A 504 -33.78 127.45 -36.85
C VAL A 504 -33.59 126.63 -35.58
N SER A 505 -33.16 127.28 -34.49
CA SER A 505 -33.08 126.62 -33.20
C SER A 505 -34.49 126.27 -32.74
N THR A 506 -34.82 124.98 -32.74
CA THR A 506 -36.15 124.47 -32.38
C THR A 506 -36.35 124.36 -30.86
N SER A 507 -35.53 125.06 -30.07
CA SER A 507 -35.71 125.15 -28.62
C SER A 507 -37.13 125.62 -28.29
N LYS A 508 -37.83 124.81 -27.48
CA LYS A 508 -39.18 125.12 -26.98
C LYS A 508 -39.20 126.46 -26.22
N VAL A 509 -38.06 126.88 -25.67
CA VAL A 509 -37.89 128.17 -24.97
C VAL A 509 -37.86 129.34 -25.96
N ALA A 510 -37.27 129.19 -27.14
CA ALA A 510 -37.28 130.22 -28.19
C ALA A 510 -38.72 130.48 -28.68
N MET A 511 -39.48 129.43 -29.00
CA MET A 511 -40.91 129.54 -29.37
C MET A 511 -41.78 130.09 -28.23
N ALA A 512 -41.50 129.72 -26.97
CA ALA A 512 -42.25 130.24 -25.81
C ALA A 512 -42.03 131.74 -25.58
N LYS A 513 -40.88 132.29 -26.01
CA LYS A 513 -40.57 133.72 -25.95
C LYS A 513 -41.39 134.50 -26.99
N GLU A 514 -41.46 133.99 -28.22
CA GLU A 514 -42.23 134.56 -29.33
C GLU A 514 -43.75 134.64 -29.04
N ILE A 515 -44.32 133.57 -28.47
CA ILE A 515 -45.74 133.51 -28.07
C ILE A 515 -46.09 134.53 -26.97
N LYS A 516 -45.10 134.96 -26.18
CA LYS A 516 -45.32 135.89 -25.06
C LYS A 516 -45.44 137.35 -25.50
N ASP A 517 -44.74 137.74 -26.56
CA ASP A 517 -44.85 139.10 -27.12
C ASP A 517 -46.04 139.25 -28.08
N LEU A 518 -46.40 138.20 -28.85
CA LEU A 518 -47.66 138.16 -29.63
C LEU A 518 -48.92 138.37 -28.76
N ARG A 519 -48.90 137.96 -27.48
CA ARG A 519 -49.99 138.22 -26.54
C ARG A 519 -50.11 139.68 -26.08
N ARG A 520 -49.05 140.49 -26.16
CA ARG A 520 -49.08 141.91 -25.78
C ARG A 520 -49.69 142.79 -26.88
N GLU A 521 -49.42 142.48 -28.14
CA GLU A 521 -49.99 143.25 -29.27
C GLU A 521 -51.52 143.05 -29.39
N LEU A 522 -52.02 141.86 -29.05
CA LEU A 522 -53.46 141.54 -29.18
C LEU A 522 -54.36 142.31 -28.18
N GLU A 523 -53.87 142.64 -26.98
CA GLU A 523 -54.67 143.43 -26.02
C GLU A 523 -54.72 144.91 -26.36
N ALA A 524 -53.63 145.47 -26.92
CA ALA A 524 -53.61 146.85 -27.42
C ALA A 524 -54.64 147.07 -28.55
N LEU A 525 -54.73 146.10 -29.48
CA LEU A 525 -55.68 146.15 -30.60
C LEU A 525 -57.16 146.02 -30.14
N LYS A 526 -57.40 145.27 -29.06
CA LYS A 526 -58.75 145.01 -28.54
C LYS A 526 -59.37 146.23 -27.83
N SER A 527 -58.56 147.08 -27.22
CA SER A 527 -59.02 148.35 -26.61
C SER A 527 -59.56 149.31 -27.68
N ALA A 528 -58.85 149.46 -28.81
CA ALA A 528 -59.22 150.38 -29.88
C ALA A 528 -60.52 150.01 -30.64
N MET A 529 -60.97 148.75 -30.57
CA MET A 529 -62.12 148.28 -31.34
C MET A 529 -63.48 148.44 -30.63
N LEU A 530 -63.49 148.77 -29.33
CA LEU A 530 -64.72 148.82 -28.52
C LEU A 530 -65.49 150.16 -28.60
N ASP A 531 -64.82 151.28 -28.92
CA ASP A 531 -65.46 152.60 -29.02
C ASP A 531 -66.20 152.86 -30.36
N SER A 532 -66.14 151.92 -31.30
CA SER A 532 -66.75 152.07 -32.63
C SER A 532 -68.28 151.88 -32.65
N ASN A 533 -68.88 151.28 -31.60
CA ASN A 533 -70.28 150.84 -31.62
C ASN A 533 -71.31 151.85 -31.06
N ALA A 534 -70.92 153.13 -30.87
CA ALA A 534 -71.79 154.19 -30.32
C ALA A 534 -72.26 155.24 -31.35
N GLY A 535 -71.97 155.07 -32.65
CA GLY A 535 -72.75 155.69 -33.74
C GLY A 535 -72.70 157.23 -33.89
N ARG A 536 -71.56 157.88 -33.65
CA ARG A 536 -71.36 159.31 -34.01
C ARG A 536 -70.21 159.48 -35.03
N LYS A 537 -70.48 160.19 -36.14
CA LYS A 537 -69.47 160.62 -37.12
C LYS A 537 -68.52 161.67 -36.53
N ILE A 538 -67.28 161.32 -36.22
CA ILE A 538 -66.12 162.22 -35.99
C ILE A 538 -64.88 161.45 -36.46
N ASP A 539 -64.38 161.69 -37.68
CA ASP A 539 -63.44 162.75 -38.08
C ASP A 539 -61.97 162.29 -37.94
N THR A 540 -61.32 162.13 -39.09
CA THR A 540 -59.96 161.58 -39.28
C THR A 540 -58.84 162.58 -38.97
N SER A 541 -59.17 163.74 -38.40
CA SER A 541 -58.22 164.75 -37.92
C SER A 541 -57.40 164.33 -36.68
N LYS A 542 -57.82 163.30 -35.94
CA LYS A 542 -57.23 162.91 -34.63
C LYS A 542 -55.90 162.13 -34.66
N LEU A 543 -55.24 161.99 -35.82
CA LEU A 543 -53.88 161.44 -35.93
C LEU A 543 -52.80 162.53 -36.07
N GLN A 544 -53.18 163.80 -36.07
CA GLN A 544 -52.26 164.94 -36.07
C GLN A 544 -52.64 165.90 -34.94
N LEU A 545 -51.69 166.15 -34.03
CA LEU A 545 -51.99 166.79 -32.73
C LEU A 545 -52.29 168.29 -32.85
N PHE A 546 -51.51 169.00 -33.68
CA PHE A 546 -51.72 170.39 -34.06
C PHE A 546 -51.41 170.56 -35.56
N PRO A 547 -52.17 171.35 -36.34
CA PRO A 547 -51.97 171.48 -37.79
C PRO A 547 -50.62 172.08 -38.19
N ASP A 548 -50.07 172.97 -37.37
CA ASP A 548 -48.84 173.72 -37.60
C ASP A 548 -47.55 172.98 -37.17
N VAL A 549 -47.66 171.75 -36.65
CA VAL A 549 -46.50 170.91 -36.29
C VAL A 549 -46.57 169.57 -37.05
N PRO A 550 -45.89 169.44 -38.21
CA PRO A 550 -45.82 168.20 -38.98
C PRO A 550 -45.03 167.09 -38.27
N GLN A 551 -45.30 165.81 -38.62
CA GLN A 551 -44.62 164.65 -38.02
C GLN A 551 -43.08 164.65 -38.12
N ASN A 552 -42.49 165.33 -39.11
CA ASN A 552 -41.03 165.42 -39.24
C ASN A 552 -40.40 166.61 -38.50
N HIS A 553 -41.21 167.44 -37.83
CA HIS A 553 -40.71 168.59 -37.11
C HIS A 553 -40.00 168.14 -35.83
N TRP A 554 -38.83 168.70 -35.53
CA TRP A 554 -37.98 168.26 -34.40
C TRP A 554 -38.70 168.32 -33.04
N ALA A 555 -39.67 169.23 -32.89
CA ALA A 555 -40.49 169.36 -31.69
C ALA A 555 -41.73 168.44 -31.66
N TYR A 556 -42.02 167.69 -32.75
CA TYR A 556 -43.28 166.93 -32.89
C TYR A 556 -43.48 165.92 -31.77
N GLU A 557 -42.51 165.05 -31.48
CA GLU A 557 -42.62 164.07 -30.39
C GLU A 557 -42.75 164.74 -29.01
N TYR A 558 -42.01 165.82 -28.77
CA TYR A 558 -42.08 166.56 -27.50
C TYR A 558 -43.44 167.24 -27.30
N VAL A 559 -44.00 167.87 -28.34
CA VAL A 559 -45.33 168.48 -28.32
C VAL A 559 -46.43 167.40 -28.25
N ALA A 560 -46.26 166.27 -28.95
CA ALA A 560 -47.13 165.09 -28.87
C ALA A 560 -47.24 164.54 -27.44
N VAL A 561 -46.11 164.36 -26.75
CA VAL A 561 -46.09 163.91 -25.36
C VAL A 561 -46.70 164.98 -24.42
N LEU A 562 -46.39 166.27 -24.61
CA LEU A 562 -46.88 167.32 -23.71
C LEU A 562 -48.39 167.59 -23.85
N ALA A 563 -48.95 167.59 -25.05
CA ALA A 563 -50.40 167.73 -25.22
C ALA A 563 -51.16 166.40 -24.99
N GLY A 564 -50.54 165.25 -25.28
CA GLY A 564 -51.06 163.93 -24.89
C GLY A 564 -51.19 163.77 -23.37
N ASN A 565 -50.28 164.37 -22.61
CA ASN A 565 -50.36 164.48 -21.14
C ASN A 565 -51.15 165.72 -20.66
N GLY A 566 -51.87 166.42 -21.56
CA GLY A 566 -52.78 167.53 -21.23
C GLY A 566 -52.11 168.84 -20.79
N MET A 567 -50.78 168.94 -20.83
CA MET A 567 -50.01 170.10 -20.31
C MET A 567 -49.95 171.29 -21.29
N ILE A 568 -50.29 171.08 -22.56
CA ILE A 568 -50.34 172.12 -23.61
C ILE A 568 -51.70 172.08 -24.29
N LYS A 569 -52.31 173.25 -24.48
CA LYS A 569 -53.56 173.45 -25.22
C LYS A 569 -53.30 174.54 -26.27
N GLY A 570 -53.71 174.29 -27.50
CA GLY A 570 -53.51 175.21 -28.63
C GLY A 570 -54.22 176.56 -28.45
N ASN A 571 -53.91 177.52 -29.31
CA ASN A 571 -54.59 178.81 -29.34
C ASN A 571 -56.06 178.67 -29.82
N ALA A 572 -56.81 179.78 -29.83
CA ALA A 572 -58.22 179.78 -30.23
C ALA A 572 -58.47 179.28 -31.67
N ASP A 573 -57.45 179.32 -32.53
CA ASP A 573 -57.49 178.87 -33.93
C ASP A 573 -57.05 177.39 -34.09
N GLY A 574 -56.71 176.70 -33.00
CA GLY A 574 -56.35 175.28 -32.99
C GLY A 574 -54.87 174.96 -33.28
N ASN A 575 -54.02 175.98 -33.40
CA ASN A 575 -52.58 175.82 -33.64
C ASN A 575 -51.77 175.84 -32.35
N PHE A 576 -50.57 175.25 -32.37
CA PHE A 576 -49.62 175.35 -31.26
C PHE A 576 -48.99 176.74 -31.17
N ALA A 577 -48.70 177.38 -32.31
CA ALA A 577 -48.13 178.72 -32.44
C ALA A 577 -46.82 178.93 -31.66
N GLY A 578 -45.91 177.94 -31.73
CA GLY A 578 -44.69 177.86 -30.91
C GLY A 578 -43.67 178.99 -31.07
N ASP A 579 -43.76 179.81 -32.11
CA ASP A 579 -42.86 180.94 -32.34
C ASP A 579 -43.18 182.18 -31.49
N ARG A 580 -44.30 182.21 -30.74
CA ARG A 580 -44.61 183.32 -29.82
C ARG A 580 -43.98 183.10 -28.43
N PRO A 581 -43.43 184.14 -27.78
CA PRO A 581 -43.01 184.03 -26.38
C PRO A 581 -44.23 183.81 -25.46
N LEU A 582 -44.12 182.80 -24.60
CA LEU A 582 -45.15 182.41 -23.64
C LEU A 582 -45.27 183.42 -22.50
N THR A 583 -46.49 183.80 -22.11
CA THR A 583 -46.68 184.70 -20.96
C THR A 583 -46.52 183.95 -19.63
N ARG A 584 -46.15 184.67 -18.57
CA ARG A 584 -45.96 184.08 -17.21
C ARG A 584 -47.24 183.44 -16.66
N TYR A 585 -48.42 183.91 -17.10
CA TYR A 585 -49.71 183.34 -16.74
C TYR A 585 -49.93 181.97 -17.41
N GLU A 586 -49.70 181.88 -18.72
CA GLU A 586 -49.82 180.62 -19.47
C GLU A 586 -48.83 179.57 -18.95
N PHE A 587 -47.58 179.96 -18.65
CA PHE A 587 -46.60 179.05 -18.05
C PHE A 587 -47.02 178.52 -16.66
N ALA A 588 -47.59 179.38 -15.81
CA ALA A 588 -48.11 178.95 -14.50
C ALA A 588 -49.29 177.98 -14.65
N GLN A 589 -50.14 178.18 -15.66
CA GLN A 589 -51.25 177.27 -15.97
C GLN A 589 -50.76 175.91 -16.48
N MET A 590 -49.71 175.86 -17.32
CA MET A 590 -49.07 174.60 -17.74
C MET A 590 -48.53 173.80 -16.54
N LEU A 591 -47.89 174.47 -15.57
CA LEU A 591 -47.41 173.84 -14.33
C LEU A 591 -48.56 173.32 -13.46
N TYR A 592 -49.68 174.05 -13.37
CA TYR A 592 -50.86 173.61 -12.64
C TYR A 592 -51.52 172.37 -13.26
N ASP A 593 -51.72 172.38 -14.59
CA ASP A 593 -52.27 171.23 -15.32
C ASP A 593 -51.31 170.02 -15.24
N ALA A 594 -49.99 170.23 -15.17
CA ALA A 594 -49.01 169.16 -14.95
C ALA A 594 -49.12 168.51 -13.55
N MET A 595 -49.29 169.32 -12.49
CA MET A 595 -49.48 168.80 -11.13
C MET A 595 -50.79 168.01 -10.96
N LEU A 596 -51.87 168.45 -11.63
CA LEU A 596 -53.14 167.72 -11.62
C LEU A 596 -53.06 166.35 -12.30
N ASN A 597 -52.26 166.22 -13.36
CA ASN A 597 -52.06 164.97 -14.09
C ASN A 597 -50.92 164.08 -13.53
N GLY A 598 -50.58 164.24 -12.25
CA GLY A 598 -49.72 163.31 -11.51
C GLY A 598 -48.21 163.55 -11.62
N ALA A 599 -47.77 164.65 -12.24
CA ALA A 599 -46.35 165.01 -12.24
C ALA A 599 -45.91 165.49 -10.84
N THR A 600 -45.09 164.68 -10.16
CA THR A 600 -44.54 165.04 -8.85
C THR A 600 -43.44 166.10 -8.99
N LEU A 601 -43.66 167.28 -8.42
CA LEU A 601 -42.56 168.25 -8.24
C LEU A 601 -41.51 167.65 -7.31
N SER A 602 -40.27 167.56 -7.79
CA SER A 602 -39.14 167.10 -6.97
C SER A 602 -38.98 168.00 -5.75
N ILE A 603 -38.83 167.40 -4.57
CA ILE A 603 -38.65 168.08 -3.26
C ILE A 603 -37.42 169.01 -3.20
N ARG A 604 -36.54 169.00 -4.23
CA ARG A 604 -35.58 170.11 -4.45
C ARG A 604 -36.22 171.48 -4.72
N PHE A 605 -37.55 171.57 -4.89
CA PHE A 605 -38.29 172.83 -4.96
C PHE A 605 -39.12 173.17 -3.71
N LEU A 606 -39.30 172.27 -2.73
CA LEU A 606 -39.99 172.57 -1.45
C LEU A 606 -39.42 171.74 -0.26
N PRO A 607 -38.88 172.36 0.81
CA PRO A 607 -38.21 171.66 1.91
C PRO A 607 -39.14 171.28 3.09
N ASN A 608 -38.69 170.31 3.90
CA ASN A 608 -39.19 169.90 5.24
C ASN A 608 -40.65 169.41 5.37
N LEU A 609 -40.83 168.20 5.93
CA LEU A 609 -41.59 167.92 7.18
C LEU A 609 -41.54 166.40 7.55
N PRO A 610 -41.66 166.00 8.84
CA PRO A 610 -41.46 164.62 9.32
C PRO A 610 -42.72 163.92 9.90
N LEU A 611 -42.54 162.74 10.52
CA LEU A 611 -43.47 161.97 11.40
C LEU A 611 -44.59 161.20 10.67
N ASN A 612 -45.06 160.01 11.09
CA ASN A 612 -44.60 158.98 12.05
C ASN A 612 -45.36 157.64 11.73
N TRP A 613 -45.62 156.72 12.67
CA TRP A 613 -44.75 155.65 13.24
C TRP A 613 -45.66 154.63 13.96
N ASN A 614 -45.32 153.32 14.02
CA ASN A 614 -45.64 152.50 15.21
C ASN A 614 -44.92 151.13 15.33
N ALA A 615 -44.70 150.77 16.61
CA ALA A 615 -44.41 149.47 17.24
C ALA A 615 -44.72 148.16 16.45
N SER A 616 -44.06 147.03 16.69
CA SER A 616 -42.93 146.69 17.59
C SER A 616 -42.42 145.28 17.24
N GLN A 617 -41.21 144.87 17.61
CA GLN A 617 -40.19 145.59 18.39
C GLN A 617 -39.31 146.47 17.50
#